data_AF-A0AAW2K639-F1
#
_entry.id   AF-A0AAW2K639-F1
#
_cell.length_a   1.000
_cell.length_b   1.000
_cell.length_c   1.000
_cell.angle_alpha   90.00
_cell.angle_beta   90.00
_cell.angle_gamma   90.00
#
_symmetry.space_group_name_H-M   'P 1'
#
loop_
_entity.id
_entity.type
_entity.pdbx_description
1 polymer ?
#
loop_
_entity_poly.entity_id
_entity_poly.type
_entity_poly.pdbx_seq_one_letter_code
_entity_poly.pdbx_strand_id
1 'polypeptide(L)'
;MVDNKSVADQTQDFIMIVGELRSEDIKIGDNLVVCGIIDKLPPSWKEFQKTMRHKQKETTLETLIMRIRMEEEARGQDALMQSPESSAQPITTKSGHIAQFCKFRKREPAPQANVIEEPFVAMITDIHMVESVDGWWADSGANRHVL
;
A
#
# COMPACT_ATOMS: atom_id res chain seq x y z
N MET A 1 18.59 -4.28 -6.46
CA MET A 1 18.74 -5.09 -5.24
C MET A 1 18.22 -6.47 -5.53
N VAL A 2 18.71 -7.47 -4.79
CA VAL A 2 18.34 -8.88 -4.96
C VAL A 2 17.54 -9.36 -3.77
N ASP A 3 16.57 -10.26 -4.00
CA ASP A 3 15.64 -10.75 -2.97
C ASP A 3 16.30 -11.59 -1.87
N ASN A 4 17.41 -12.25 -2.16
CA ASN A 4 18.06 -13.19 -1.23
C ASN A 4 19.06 -12.52 -0.26
N LYS A 5 19.01 -11.21 -0.12
CA LYS A 5 19.89 -10.41 0.75
C LYS A 5 19.06 -9.33 1.43
N SER A 6 19.46 -8.90 2.62
CA SER A 6 18.83 -7.75 3.28
C SER A 6 18.84 -6.54 2.34
N VAL A 7 17.67 -5.95 2.16
CA VAL A 7 17.48 -4.71 1.41
C VAL A 7 18.06 -3.55 2.20
N ALA A 8 17.98 -3.57 3.53
CA ALA A 8 18.61 -2.56 4.38
C ALA A 8 20.15 -2.55 4.22
N ASP A 9 20.79 -3.72 4.20
CA ASP A 9 22.24 -3.81 4.03
C ASP A 9 22.66 -3.36 2.63
N GLN A 10 21.97 -3.84 1.58
CA GLN A 10 22.23 -3.39 0.20
C GLN A 10 22.03 -1.88 0.03
N THR A 11 21.08 -1.28 0.76
CA THR A 11 20.87 0.18 0.78
C THR A 11 22.06 0.89 1.41
N GLN A 12 22.58 0.36 2.51
CA GLN A 12 23.76 0.91 3.19
C GLN A 12 25.00 0.85 2.29
N ASP A 13 25.22 -0.27 1.61
CA ASP A 13 26.32 -0.44 0.65
C ASP A 13 26.22 0.58 -0.49
N PHE A 14 25.02 0.78 -1.03
CA PHE A 14 24.79 1.79 -2.08
C PHE A 14 25.10 3.22 -1.57
N ILE A 15 24.70 3.55 -0.35
CA ILE A 15 24.97 4.87 0.25
C ILE A 15 26.48 5.06 0.48
N MET A 16 27.21 4.00 0.83
CA MET A 16 28.67 4.04 0.99
C MET A 16 29.33 4.43 -0.34
N ILE A 17 28.94 3.76 -1.44
CA ILE A 17 29.43 4.10 -2.79
C ILE A 17 29.08 5.53 -3.17
N VAL A 18 27.85 5.98 -2.91
CA VAL A 18 27.47 7.39 -3.15
C VAL A 18 28.33 8.35 -2.32
N GLY A 19 28.66 7.99 -1.08
CA GLY A 19 29.57 8.74 -0.21
C GLY A 19 30.99 8.84 -0.78
N GLU A 20 31.53 7.72 -1.28
CA GLU A 20 32.84 7.69 -1.95
C GLU A 20 32.84 8.59 -3.20
N LEU A 21 31.82 8.50 -4.05
CA LEU A 21 31.70 9.37 -5.23
C LEU A 21 31.61 10.85 -4.85
N ARG A 22 30.87 11.19 -3.79
CA ARG A 22 30.80 12.56 -3.28
C ARG A 22 32.15 13.04 -2.74
N SER A 23 32.98 12.15 -2.20
CA SER A 23 34.34 12.48 -1.74
C SER A 23 35.29 12.82 -2.90
N GLU A 24 34.98 12.35 -4.11
CA GLU A 24 35.66 12.71 -5.36
C GLU A 24 35.03 13.95 -6.04
N ASP A 25 34.33 14.81 -5.29
CA ASP A 25 33.66 16.03 -5.77
C ASP A 25 32.53 15.78 -6.79
N ILE A 26 32.04 14.54 -6.92
CA ILE A 26 30.89 14.22 -7.77
C ILE A 26 29.60 14.65 -7.07
N LYS A 27 28.91 15.64 -7.65
CA LYS A 27 27.66 16.18 -7.13
C LYS A 27 26.47 15.25 -7.42
N ILE A 28 26.17 14.38 -6.46
CA ILE A 28 24.98 13.50 -6.51
C ILE A 28 23.93 14.04 -5.53
N GLY A 29 22.83 14.59 -6.04
CA GLY A 29 21.74 15.11 -5.20
C GLY A 29 20.98 14.00 -4.47
N ASP A 30 20.56 14.25 -3.22
CA ASP A 30 19.85 13.27 -2.39
C ASP A 30 18.57 12.72 -3.04
N ASN A 31 17.84 13.55 -3.79
CA ASN A 31 16.65 13.12 -4.52
C ASN A 31 16.96 12.03 -5.56
N LEU A 32 18.13 12.09 -6.21
CA LEU A 32 18.56 11.05 -7.15
C LEU A 32 18.89 9.75 -6.41
N VAL A 33 19.54 9.85 -5.25
CA VAL A 33 19.84 8.69 -4.39
C VAL A 33 18.54 8.02 -3.93
N VAL A 34 17.59 8.81 -3.44
CA VAL A 34 16.25 8.36 -3.03
C VAL A 34 15.53 7.65 -4.17
N CYS A 35 15.47 8.27 -5.35
CA CYS A 35 14.84 7.66 -6.54
C CYS A 35 15.56 6.37 -6.94
N GLY A 36 16.91 6.38 -6.97
CA GLY A 36 17.72 5.24 -7.31
C GLY A 36 17.50 4.04 -6.38
N ILE A 37 17.42 4.28 -5.06
CA ILE A 37 17.11 3.23 -4.09
C ILE A 37 15.70 2.66 -4.36
N ILE A 38 14.68 3.52 -4.47
CA ILE A 38 13.30 3.10 -4.71
C ILE A 38 13.19 2.30 -6.01
N ASP A 39 13.84 2.75 -7.09
CA ASP A 39 13.86 2.08 -8.39
C ASP A 39 14.56 0.73 -8.37
N LYS A 40 15.54 0.56 -7.48
CA LYS A 40 16.32 -0.67 -7.35
C LYS A 40 15.81 -1.63 -6.28
N LEU A 41 14.74 -1.30 -5.57
CA LEU A 41 14.06 -2.25 -4.69
C LEU A 41 13.67 -3.52 -5.46
N PRO A 42 13.75 -4.71 -4.83
CA PRO A 42 13.47 -5.95 -5.52
C PRO A 42 11.95 -6.15 -5.73
N PRO A 43 11.53 -7.04 -6.65
CA PRO A 43 10.12 -7.20 -7.00
C PRO A 43 9.21 -7.58 -5.83
N SER A 44 9.74 -8.28 -4.81
CA SER A 44 9.00 -8.60 -3.59
C SER A 44 8.59 -7.37 -2.77
N TRP A 45 9.17 -6.21 -3.02
CA TRP A 45 8.90 -4.93 -2.35
C TRP A 45 7.97 -3.99 -3.15
N LYS A 46 7.28 -4.49 -4.18
CA LYS A 46 6.49 -3.66 -5.12
C LYS A 46 5.45 -2.76 -4.45
N GLU A 47 4.76 -3.20 -3.39
CA GLU A 47 3.77 -2.39 -2.67
C GLU A 47 4.42 -1.22 -1.92
N PHE A 48 5.54 -1.50 -1.23
CA PHE A 48 6.33 -0.48 -0.57
C PHE A 48 6.90 0.51 -1.59
N GLN A 49 7.46 0.00 -2.69
CA GLN A 49 7.98 0.80 -3.79
C GLN A 49 6.91 1.75 -4.35
N LYS A 50 5.70 1.24 -4.64
CA LYS A 50 4.57 2.05 -5.10
C LYS A 50 4.25 3.17 -4.12
N THR A 51 4.16 2.85 -2.82
CA THR A 51 3.89 3.82 -1.75
C THR A 51 4.97 4.90 -1.70
N MET A 52 6.24 4.51 -1.80
CA MET A 52 7.36 5.45 -1.75
C MET A 52 7.43 6.33 -3.00
N ARG A 53 7.09 5.82 -4.19
CA ARG A 53 7.04 6.62 -5.43
C ARG A 53 6.11 7.83 -5.33
N HIS A 54 4.96 7.67 -4.68
CA HIS A 54 4.01 8.77 -4.48
C HIS A 54 4.56 9.91 -3.61
N LYS A 55 5.50 9.61 -2.72
CA LYS A 55 6.04 10.56 -1.73
C LYS A 55 7.54 10.84 -1.92
N GLN A 56 8.15 10.33 -3.00
CA GLN A 56 9.61 10.30 -3.16
C GLN A 56 10.24 11.71 -3.20
N LYS A 57 9.52 12.71 -3.73
CA LYS A 57 10.02 14.11 -3.82
C LYS A 57 10.09 14.80 -2.45
N GLU A 58 9.30 14.33 -1.49
CA GLU A 58 9.18 14.88 -0.14
C GLU A 58 9.92 14.01 0.89
N THR A 59 10.42 12.84 0.46
CA THR A 59 11.08 11.88 1.32
C THR A 59 12.57 12.20 1.40
N THR A 60 13.08 12.45 2.61
CA THR A 60 14.53 12.57 2.84
C THR A 60 15.21 11.20 2.77
N LEU A 61 16.50 11.18 2.44
CA LEU A 61 17.28 9.93 2.38
C LEU A 61 17.24 9.17 3.72
N GLU A 62 17.39 9.87 4.85
CA GLU A 62 17.31 9.28 6.19
C GLU A 62 15.93 8.63 6.44
N THR A 63 14.84 9.33 6.09
CA THR A 63 13.49 8.80 6.24
C THR A 63 13.29 7.53 5.41
N LEU A 64 13.82 7.50 4.18
CA LEU A 64 13.74 6.32 3.32
C LEU A 64 14.47 5.12 3.95
N ILE A 65 15.69 5.32 4.45
CA ILE A 65 16.49 4.25 5.09
C ILE A 65 15.74 3.69 6.31
N MET A 66 15.21 4.56 7.16
CA MET A 66 14.42 4.15 8.33
C MET A 66 13.22 3.29 7.90
N ARG A 67 12.45 3.74 6.91
CA ARG A 67 11.28 3.00 6.42
C ARG A 67 11.64 1.65 5.80
N ILE A 68 12.76 1.56 5.09
CA ILE A 68 13.26 0.29 4.56
C ILE A 68 13.54 -0.68 5.72
N ARG A 69 14.22 -0.25 6.79
CA ARG A 69 14.49 -1.12 7.94
C ARG A 69 13.21 -1.63 8.60
N MET A 70 12.24 -0.74 8.82
CA MET A 70 10.95 -1.12 9.42
C MET A 70 10.14 -2.09 8.56
N GLU A 71 10.09 -1.85 7.25
CA GLU A 71 9.37 -2.70 6.31
C GLU A 71 10.00 -4.10 6.21
N GLU A 72 11.35 -4.18 6.22
CA GLU A 72 12.05 -5.46 6.21
C GLU A 72 11.75 -6.28 7.47
N GLU A 73 11.78 -5.63 8.64
CA GLU A 73 11.44 -6.26 9.91
C GLU A 73 9.99 -6.76 9.92
N ALA A 74 9.02 -5.95 9.45
CA ALA A 74 7.61 -6.34 9.37
C ALA A 74 7.41 -7.60 8.50
N ARG A 75 8.08 -7.66 7.34
CA ARG A 75 8.04 -8.82 6.43
C ARG A 75 8.64 -10.07 7.05
N GLY A 76 9.67 -9.93 7.88
CA GLY A 76 10.26 -11.02 8.64
C GLY A 76 9.30 -11.61 9.68
N GLN A 77 8.54 -10.76 10.39
CA GLN A 77 7.55 -11.21 11.38
C GLN A 77 6.38 -11.96 10.74
N ASP A 78 5.88 -11.48 9.60
CA ASP A 78 4.80 -12.14 8.85
C ASP A 78 5.20 -13.55 8.38
N ALA A 79 6.48 -13.75 8.00
CA ALA A 79 7.00 -15.05 7.61
C ALA A 79 7.06 -16.04 8.79
N LEU A 80 7.38 -15.57 9.99
CA LEU A 80 7.38 -16.40 11.21
C LEU A 80 5.97 -16.81 11.64
N MET A 81 4.97 -15.93 11.47
CA MET A 81 3.57 -16.27 11.75
C MET A 81 2.95 -17.25 10.75
N GLN A 82 3.56 -17.43 9.57
CA GLN A 82 3.07 -18.33 8.51
C GLN A 82 3.73 -19.73 8.51
N SER A 83 4.68 -20.00 9.41
CA SER A 83 5.29 -21.32 9.55
C SER A 83 4.31 -22.29 10.25
N PRO A 84 3.99 -23.47 9.68
CA PRO A 84 3.13 -24.45 10.32
C PRO A 84 3.94 -25.30 11.31
N GLU A 85 4.20 -24.77 12.50
CA GLU A 85 4.67 -25.61 13.60
C GLU A 85 3.50 -26.36 14.23
N SER A 86 3.45 -27.66 13.91
CA SER A 86 2.70 -28.65 14.64
C SER A 86 3.24 -28.76 16.07
N SER A 87 2.43 -28.35 17.06
CA SER A 87 2.15 -29.03 18.34
C SER A 87 1.99 -28.06 19.52
N ALA A 88 0.74 -27.67 19.81
CA ALA A 88 0.11 -27.64 21.14
C ALA A 88 -1.10 -26.68 21.19
N GLN A 89 -2.29 -27.29 21.23
CA GLN A 89 -3.58 -26.83 21.78
C GLN A 89 -4.28 -25.55 21.23
N PRO A 90 -5.55 -25.67 20.77
CA PRO A 90 -6.39 -24.51 20.44
C PRO A 90 -7.00 -23.91 21.70
N ILE A 91 -6.54 -22.72 22.12
CA ILE A 91 -7.21 -21.95 23.17
C ILE A 91 -8.36 -21.15 22.53
N THR A 92 -9.52 -21.80 22.58
CA THR A 92 -10.88 -21.26 22.68
C THR A 92 -11.28 -20.16 21.69
N THR A 93 -12.07 -20.61 20.72
CA THR A 93 -13.19 -19.90 20.10
C THR A 93 -13.73 -18.75 20.97
N LYS A 94 -13.61 -17.50 20.51
CA LYS A 94 -14.47 -16.43 21.01
C LYS A 94 -15.88 -16.71 20.49
N SER A 95 -16.72 -17.27 21.36
CA SER A 95 -18.13 -17.51 21.09
C SER A 95 -18.83 -16.17 20.82
N GLY A 96 -19.22 -15.93 19.57
CA GLY A 96 -20.07 -14.82 19.18
C GLY A 96 -21.50 -15.08 19.67
N HIS A 97 -22.06 -14.08 20.33
CA HIS A 97 -23.34 -14.07 21.04
C HIS A 97 -24.52 -14.71 20.29
N ILE A 98 -25.29 -15.58 20.98
CA ILE A 98 -26.64 -15.99 20.57
C ILE A 98 -27.60 -14.82 20.86
N ALA A 99 -28.02 -14.12 19.80
CA ALA A 99 -28.91 -12.95 19.88
C ALA A 99 -30.39 -13.33 20.08
N GLN A 100 -30.72 -14.14 21.09
CA GLN A 100 -32.13 -14.54 21.35
C GLN A 100 -32.71 -13.97 22.66
N PHE A 101 -31.93 -13.28 23.49
CA PHE A 101 -32.40 -12.78 24.80
C PHE A 101 -32.04 -11.32 25.15
N CYS A 102 -31.66 -10.47 24.18
CA CYS A 102 -31.50 -9.03 24.45
C CYS A 102 -32.85 -8.30 24.48
N LYS A 103 -33.53 -8.32 25.63
CA LYS A 103 -34.71 -7.48 25.92
C LYS A 103 -34.28 -6.12 26.49
N PHE A 104 -33.73 -5.25 25.66
CA PHE A 104 -33.61 -3.82 25.99
C PHE A 104 -33.96 -2.97 24.76
N ARG A 105 -35.16 -2.39 24.76
CA ARG A 105 -35.56 -1.36 23.79
C ARG A 105 -34.91 -0.04 24.20
N LYS A 106 -33.99 0.50 23.39
CA LYS A 106 -33.65 1.93 23.42
C LYS A 106 -34.31 2.60 22.20
N ARG A 107 -35.07 3.66 22.47
CA ARG A 107 -35.73 4.52 21.47
C ARG A 107 -34.68 5.07 20.49
N GLU A 108 -34.95 4.96 19.19
CA GLU A 108 -34.22 5.69 18.16
C GLU A 108 -34.63 7.18 18.17
N PRO A 109 -33.68 8.12 18.12
CA PRO A 109 -33.96 9.46 17.60
C PRO A 109 -34.08 9.36 16.07
N ALA A 110 -35.07 10.06 15.49
CA ALA A 110 -35.25 10.13 14.05
C ALA A 110 -33.99 10.68 13.34
N PRO A 111 -33.56 10.11 12.21
CA PRO A 111 -32.44 10.67 11.45
C PRO A 111 -32.86 11.97 10.78
N GLN A 112 -32.20 13.08 11.12
CA GLN A 112 -32.19 14.28 10.29
C GLN A 112 -31.09 14.11 9.23
N ALA A 113 -31.46 14.19 7.95
CA ALA A 113 -30.53 14.18 6.83
C ALA A 113 -29.94 15.58 6.65
N ASN A 114 -28.66 15.75 6.97
CA ASN A 114 -27.88 16.88 6.47
C ASN A 114 -27.38 16.54 5.06
N VAL A 115 -27.92 17.24 4.06
CA VAL A 115 -27.42 17.20 2.69
C VAL A 115 -26.18 18.08 2.61
N ILE A 116 -25.06 17.51 2.19
CA ILE A 116 -23.86 18.26 1.82
C ILE A 116 -23.72 18.06 0.30
N GLU A 117 -23.82 19.14 -0.47
CA GLU A 117 -23.59 19.08 -1.92
C GLU A 117 -22.08 19.01 -2.17
N GLU A 118 -21.54 17.79 -2.20
CA GLU A 118 -20.17 17.57 -2.69
C GLU A 118 -20.17 17.64 -4.22
N PRO A 119 -19.24 18.40 -4.84
CA PRO A 119 -19.12 18.43 -6.30
C PRO A 119 -18.63 17.06 -6.79
N PHE A 120 -19.51 16.32 -7.45
CA PHE A 120 -19.17 15.03 -8.06
C PHE A 120 -18.16 15.23 -9.18
N VAL A 121 -16.93 14.77 -8.97
CA VAL A 121 -15.93 14.64 -10.05
C VAL A 121 -16.09 13.26 -10.67
N ALA A 122 -16.55 13.22 -11.92
CA ALA A 122 -16.63 11.99 -12.69
C ALA A 122 -15.22 11.58 -13.15
N MET A 123 -14.83 10.34 -12.86
CA MET A 123 -13.57 9.74 -13.28
C MET A 123 -13.89 8.70 -14.35
N ILE A 124 -13.36 8.87 -15.57
CA ILE A 124 -13.47 7.84 -16.63
C ILE A 124 -12.53 6.70 -16.24
N THR A 125 -13.10 5.53 -15.96
CA THR A 125 -12.34 4.37 -15.49
C THR A 125 -11.77 3.55 -16.65
N ASP A 126 -12.48 3.48 -17.78
CA ASP A 126 -12.08 2.72 -18.95
C ASP A 126 -12.44 3.43 -20.26
N ILE A 127 -11.56 3.33 -21.26
CA ILE A 127 -11.81 3.75 -22.64
C ILE A 127 -11.55 2.53 -23.53
N HIS A 128 -12.61 1.95 -24.08
CA HIS A 128 -12.49 0.88 -25.06
C HIS A 128 -12.51 1.51 -26.46
N MET A 129 -11.34 1.59 -27.12
CA MET A 129 -11.28 1.97 -28.53
C MET A 129 -11.67 0.76 -29.38
N VAL A 130 -12.82 0.85 -30.05
CA VAL A 130 -13.23 -0.14 -31.06
C VAL A 130 -12.79 0.41 -32.42
N GLU A 131 -11.86 -0.29 -33.08
CA GLU A 131 -11.57 -0.03 -34.49
C GLU A 131 -12.69 -0.62 -35.35
N SER A 132 -13.43 0.27 -36.04
CA SER A 132 -14.43 0.01 -37.07
C SER A 132 -15.57 -0.97 -36.72
N VAL A 133 -16.74 -0.40 -36.40
CA VAL A 133 -18.03 -1.08 -36.59
C VAL A 133 -19.01 -0.11 -37.24
N ASP A 134 -19.52 -0.46 -38.43
CA ASP A 134 -20.70 0.20 -39.01
C ASP A 134 -21.94 -0.31 -38.26
N GLY A 135 -22.37 0.44 -37.23
CA GLY A 135 -23.57 0.11 -36.46
C GLY A 135 -23.76 0.99 -35.23
N TRP A 136 -25.02 1.17 -34.84
CA TRP A 136 -25.37 1.89 -33.62
C TRP A 136 -25.30 0.96 -32.40
N TRP A 137 -24.68 1.43 -31.32
CA TRP A 137 -24.71 0.77 -30.02
C TRP A 137 -25.39 1.70 -29.00
N ALA A 138 -26.15 1.10 -28.09
CA ALA A 138 -26.78 1.79 -26.97
C ALA A 138 -26.16 1.24 -25.68
N ASP A 139 -25.58 2.13 -24.88
CA ASP A 139 -25.02 1.82 -23.58
C ASP A 139 -25.99 2.28 -22.48
N SER A 140 -26.53 1.35 -21.72
CA SER A 140 -27.25 1.65 -20.48
C SER A 140 -26.31 1.45 -19.31
N GLY A 141 -25.31 2.34 -19.21
CA GLY A 141 -24.37 2.41 -18.11
C GLY A 141 -25.08 2.68 -16.78
N ALA A 142 -25.35 1.62 -16.01
CA ALA A 142 -25.81 1.72 -14.64
C ALA A 142 -25.23 0.58 -13.80
N ASN A 143 -24.27 0.88 -12.94
CA ASN A 143 -23.96 0.07 -11.75
C ASN A 143 -23.94 0.99 -10.54
N ARG A 144 -25.14 1.34 -10.04
CA ARG A 144 -25.34 1.89 -8.69
C ARG A 144 -26.23 0.90 -7.94
N HIS A 145 -25.63 0.15 -7.02
CA HIS A 145 -26.35 -0.46 -5.92
C HIS A 145 -26.46 0.59 -4.80
N VAL A 146 -27.67 1.04 -4.54
CA VAL A 146 -28.03 1.80 -3.33
C VAL A 146 -28.75 0.83 -2.41
N LEU A 147 -28.14 0.50 -1.28
CA LEU A 147 -28.81 0.17 -0.02
C LEU A 147 -27.97 0.72 1.14
#